data_AF-A0AAW9SMX0-F1
#
_entry.id   AF-A0AAW9SMX0-F1
#
_cell.length_a   1.000
_cell.length_b   1.000
_cell.length_c   1.000
_cell.angle_alpha   90.00
_cell.angle_beta   90.00
_cell.angle_gamma   90.00
#
_symmetry.space_group_name_H-M   'P 1'
#
loop_
_entity.id
_entity.type
_entity.pdbx_description
1 polymer ?
#
loop_
_entity_poly.entity_id
_entity_poly.type
_entity_poly.pdbx_seq_one_letter_code
_entity_poly.pdbx_strand_id
1 'polypeptide(L)'
;MMPGGKVMLHRSEGRRTGTETSFVAVIRDSGDGYECDTYDRDGTTSHSCAKLDGHDWHIDGDGMRFRGKFDAGFETLSGQWYRDTDDKPDQLWMQVTLARQEA
;
A
#
# COMPACT_ATOMS: atom_id res chain seq x y z
N MET A 1 -6.76 -14.38 18.86
CA MET A 1 -7.91 -13.45 18.98
C MET A 1 -7.44 -12.12 18.38
N MET A 2 -8.27 -11.13 18.03
CA MET A 2 -8.41 -10.15 19.09
C MET A 2 -9.71 -9.33 19.08
N PRO A 3 -10.47 -9.35 20.19
CA PRO A 3 -11.65 -8.55 20.38
C PRO A 3 -11.25 -7.07 20.47
N GLY A 4 -11.83 -6.23 19.61
CA GLY A 4 -11.81 -4.77 19.72
C GLY A 4 -10.95 -4.02 18.69
N GLY A 5 -10.12 -4.71 17.90
CA GLY A 5 -9.29 -4.05 16.87
C GLY A 5 -10.12 -3.49 15.71
N LYS A 6 -9.81 -2.26 15.27
CA LYS A 6 -10.41 -1.69 14.05
C LYS A 6 -9.79 -2.37 12.83
N VAL A 7 -10.63 -2.85 11.93
CA VAL A 7 -10.23 -3.42 10.64
C VAL A 7 -10.86 -2.57 9.54
N MET A 8 -10.05 -2.20 8.55
CA MET A 8 -10.54 -1.59 7.32
C MET A 8 -10.52 -2.65 6.22
N LEU A 9 -11.67 -2.84 5.58
CA LEU A 9 -11.76 -3.60 4.34
C LEU A 9 -11.65 -2.61 3.18
N HIS A 10 -10.61 -2.76 2.36
CA HIS A 10 -10.43 -1.97 1.15
C HIS A 10 -10.59 -2.86 -0.06
N ARG A 11 -11.56 -2.55 -0.93
CA ARG A 11 -11.76 -3.21 -2.21
C ARG A 11 -11.37 -2.26 -3.31
N SER A 12 -10.55 -2.74 -4.24
CA SER A 12 -10.11 -1.97 -5.39
C SER A 12 -10.35 -2.75 -6.68
N GLU A 13 -10.78 -2.03 -7.70
CA GLU A 13 -10.99 -2.53 -9.05
C GLU A 13 -10.35 -1.54 -10.03
N GLY A 14 -9.72 -2.06 -11.07
CA GLY A 14 -8.98 -1.25 -12.02
C GLY A 14 -8.69 -1.98 -13.32
N ARG A 15 -8.05 -1.29 -14.24
CA ARG A 15 -7.57 -1.87 -15.50
C ARG A 15 -6.12 -1.49 -15.73
N ARG A 16 -5.24 -2.47 -15.84
CA ARG A 16 -3.83 -2.29 -16.17
C ARG A 16 -3.54 -2.93 -17.52
N THR A 17 -3.08 -2.14 -18.49
CA THR A 17 -2.71 -2.62 -19.83
C THR A 17 -3.79 -3.48 -20.53
N GLY A 18 -5.06 -3.15 -20.31
CA GLY A 18 -6.20 -3.90 -20.85
C GLY A 18 -6.67 -5.08 -19.99
N THR A 19 -5.88 -5.52 -19.01
CA THR A 19 -6.25 -6.55 -18.04
C THR A 19 -6.98 -5.91 -16.87
N GLU A 20 -8.17 -6.43 -16.55
CA GLU A 20 -8.87 -6.06 -15.34
C GLU A 20 -8.16 -6.59 -14.10
N THR A 21 -7.91 -5.71 -13.14
CA THR A 21 -7.29 -6.04 -11.86
C THR A 21 -8.30 -5.78 -10.76
N SER A 22 -8.45 -6.70 -9.82
CA SER A 22 -9.18 -6.43 -8.60
C SER A 22 -8.51 -7.11 -7.43
N PHE A 23 -8.59 -6.46 -6.27
CA PHE A 23 -8.09 -7.02 -5.02
C PHE A 23 -8.92 -6.57 -3.83
N VAL A 24 -8.85 -7.37 -2.77
CA VAL A 24 -9.36 -7.04 -1.45
C VAL A 24 -8.19 -7.00 -0.50
N ALA A 25 -8.07 -5.90 0.25
CA ALA A 25 -7.09 -5.73 1.30
C ALA A 25 -7.78 -5.69 2.67
N VAL A 26 -7.29 -6.51 3.60
CA VAL A 26 -7.69 -6.51 5.01
C VAL A 26 -6.61 -5.78 5.79
N ILE A 27 -6.92 -4.57 6.24
CA ILE A 27 -5.96 -3.69 6.92
C ILE A 27 -6.28 -3.66 8.42
N ARG A 28 -5.26 -3.96 9.22
CA ARG A 28 -5.35 -4.18 10.66
C ARG A 28 -4.38 -3.24 11.37
N ASP A 29 -4.85 -2.56 12.42
CA ASP A 29 -3.97 -1.79 13.31
C ASP A 29 -3.10 -2.76 14.12
N SER A 30 -1.78 -2.57 14.07
CA SER A 30 -0.79 -3.38 14.79
C SER A 30 -0.18 -2.69 16.01
N GLY A 31 -0.59 -1.46 16.32
CA GLY A 31 -0.03 -0.61 17.39
C GLY A 31 1.12 0.29 16.91
N ASP A 32 2.03 -0.23 16.11
CA ASP A 32 3.18 0.51 15.55
C ASP A 32 2.98 0.91 14.07
N GLY A 33 1.80 0.63 13.52
CA GLY A 33 1.45 0.87 12.13
C GLY A 33 0.23 0.03 11.71
N TYR A 34 0.27 -0.44 10.47
CA TYR A 34 -0.79 -1.24 9.87
C TYR A 34 -0.23 -2.49 9.24
N GLU A 35 -0.87 -3.63 9.48
CA GLU A 35 -0.67 -4.85 8.71
C GLU A 35 -1.75 -4.96 7.63
N CYS A 36 -1.36 -5.39 6.44
CA CYS A 36 -2.25 -5.48 5.29
C CYS A 36 -2.03 -6.82 4.59
N ASP A 37 -3.08 -7.65 4.59
CA ASP A 37 -3.14 -8.83 3.73
C ASP A 37 -3.98 -8.51 2.50
N THR A 38 -3.42 -8.77 1.31
CA THR A 38 -4.09 -8.55 0.04
C THR A 38 -4.39 -9.87 -0.66
N TYR A 39 -5.60 -9.97 -1.22
CA TYR A 39 -6.09 -11.12 -1.97
C TYR A 39 -6.52 -10.60 -3.35
N ASP A 40 -5.84 -11.02 -4.40
CA ASP A 40 -6.20 -10.65 -5.76
C ASP A 40 -7.17 -11.64 -6.41
N ARG A 41 -7.69 -11.27 -7.59
CA ARG A 41 -8.64 -12.09 -8.34
C ARG A 41 -8.08 -13.43 -8.85
N ASP A 42 -6.76 -13.55 -8.94
CA ASP A 42 -6.07 -14.73 -9.46
C ASP A 42 -5.70 -15.71 -8.33
N GLY A 43 -6.06 -15.37 -7.08
CA GLY A 43 -5.79 -16.17 -5.89
C GLY A 43 -4.42 -15.91 -5.29
N THR A 44 -3.68 -14.91 -5.78
CA THR A 44 -2.43 -14.48 -5.17
C THR A 44 -2.71 -13.80 -3.85
N THR A 45 -1.92 -14.16 -2.84
CA THR A 45 -1.92 -13.50 -1.54
C THR A 45 -0.60 -12.79 -1.34
N SER A 46 -0.64 -11.58 -0.79
CA SER A 46 0.55 -10.85 -0.36
C SER A 46 0.35 -10.21 1.00
N HIS A 47 1.46 -10.01 1.70
CA HIS A 47 1.48 -9.34 2.98
C HIS A 47 2.32 -8.05 2.90
N SER A 48 1.91 -7.03 3.65
CA SER A 48 2.68 -5.81 3.82
C SER A 48 2.42 -5.14 5.16
N CYS A 49 3.41 -4.38 5.62
CA CYS A 49 3.31 -3.48 6.76
C CYS A 49 3.39 -2.04 6.27
N ALA A 50 2.62 -1.15 6.87
CA ALA A 50 2.66 0.28 6.56
C ALA A 50 2.80 1.11 7.83
N LYS A 51 3.50 2.24 7.73
CA LYS A 51 3.78 3.11 8.87
C LYS A 51 3.78 4.58 8.46
N LEU A 52 3.15 5.40 9.31
CA LEU A 52 3.17 6.86 9.21
C LEU A 52 3.98 7.43 10.36
N ASP A 53 5.13 8.02 10.05
CA ASP A 53 6.01 8.70 11.01
C ASP A 53 5.99 10.21 10.70
N GLY A 54 5.13 10.95 11.41
CA GLY A 54 4.86 12.35 11.10
C GLY A 54 4.19 12.49 9.73
N HIS A 55 4.92 12.96 8.72
CA HIS A 55 4.44 13.02 7.33
C HIS A 55 5.06 11.94 6.45
N ASP A 56 6.05 11.19 6.93
CA ASP A 56 6.73 10.17 6.14
C ASP A 56 5.89 8.88 6.15
N TRP A 57 5.52 8.41 4.96
CA TRP A 57 4.67 7.25 4.74
C TRP A 57 5.45 6.13 4.07
N HIS A 58 5.51 4.98 4.73
CA HIS A 58 6.24 3.81 4.27
C HIS A 58 5.31 2.61 4.15
N ILE A 59 5.53 1.81 3.11
CA ILE A 59 4.93 0.48 2.96
C ILE A 59 6.05 -0.50 2.64
N ASP A 60 6.07 -1.63 3.33
CA ASP A 60 7.00 -2.73 3.13
C ASP A 60 6.22 -4.02 2.93
N GLY A 61 6.23 -4.55 1.71
CA GLY A 61 5.63 -5.83 1.39
C GLY A 61 6.61 -6.77 0.70
N ASP A 62 6.12 -7.97 0.39
CA ASP A 62 6.91 -8.99 -0.30
C ASP A 62 7.28 -8.53 -1.71
N GLY A 63 8.54 -8.13 -1.89
CA GLY A 63 9.09 -7.68 -3.17
C GLY A 63 8.65 -6.29 -3.62
N MET A 64 7.92 -5.52 -2.80
CA MET A 64 7.40 -4.20 -3.14
C MET A 64 7.51 -3.25 -1.96
N ARG A 65 8.02 -2.03 -2.17
CA ARG A 65 8.19 -1.03 -1.11
C ARG A 65 7.77 0.34 -1.59
N PHE A 66 7.03 1.07 -0.76
CA PHE A 66 6.73 2.48 -0.98
C PHE A 66 7.50 3.34 0.01
N ARG A 67 8.06 4.43 -0.49
CA ARG A 67 8.63 5.51 0.33
C ARG A 67 8.08 6.84 -0.17
N GLY A 68 7.37 7.55 0.68
CA GLY A 68 6.79 8.83 0.33
C GLY A 68 6.53 9.71 1.52
N LYS A 69 5.94 10.87 1.25
CA LYS A 69 5.68 11.90 2.24
C LYS A 69 4.40 12.66 1.90
N PHE A 70 3.61 12.93 2.92
CA PHE A 70 2.50 13.88 2.85
C PHE A 70 3.00 15.31 2.88
N ASP A 71 2.30 16.22 2.20
CA ASP A 71 2.48 17.64 2.42
C ASP A 71 2.00 18.06 3.82
N ALA A 72 2.21 19.33 4.18
CA ALA A 72 1.86 19.84 5.51
C ALA A 72 0.36 19.75 5.84
N GLY A 73 -0.50 19.65 4.83
CA GLY A 73 -1.96 19.59 4.99
C GLY A 73 -2.52 18.17 4.92
N PHE A 74 -1.69 17.15 4.68
CA PHE A 74 -2.13 15.80 4.31
C PHE A 74 -3.05 15.77 3.08
N GLU A 75 -2.86 16.75 2.18
CA GLU A 75 -3.67 16.89 0.95
C GLU A 75 -3.03 16.16 -0.22
N THR A 76 -1.69 16.10 -0.24
CA THR A 76 -0.92 15.44 -1.30
C THR A 76 0.04 14.42 -0.70
N LEU A 77 0.06 13.20 -1.25
CA LEU A 77 1.09 12.19 -1.00
C LEU A 77 1.98 12.07 -2.24
N SER A 78 3.28 12.33 -2.09
CA SER A 78 4.27 12.10 -3.14
C SER A 78 5.26 11.03 -2.73
N GLY A 79 5.70 10.17 -3.65
CA GLY A 79 6.69 9.15 -3.32
C GLY A 79 7.08 8.24 -4.47
N GLN A 80 7.78 7.19 -4.10
CA GLN A 80 8.41 6.25 -5.00
C GLN A 80 8.05 4.83 -4.58
N TRP A 81 7.67 4.03 -5.56
CA TRP A 81 7.56 2.58 -5.42
C TRP A 81 8.82 1.93 -5.95
N TYR A 82 9.33 1.00 -5.18
CA TYR A 82 10.43 0.11 -5.51
C TYR A 82 9.90 -1.31 -5.60
N ARG A 83 10.50 -2.10 -6.47
CA ARG A 83 10.21 -3.52 -6.62
C ARG A 83 11.50 -4.32 -6.59
N ASP A 84 11.42 -5.50 -6.01
CA ASP A 84 12.46 -6.50 -6.18
C ASP A 84 12.32 -7.12 -7.57
N THR A 85 13.46 -7.45 -8.14
CA THR A 85 13.61 -8.23 -9.37
C THR A 85 14.53 -9.40 -9.07
N ASP A 86 14.49 -10.45 -9.89
CA ASP A 86 15.31 -11.65 -9.68
C ASP A 86 16.80 -11.34 -9.45
N ASP A 87 17.31 -10.30 -10.10
CA ASP A 87 18.73 -9.94 -10.04
C ASP A 87 19.06 -8.83 -9.03
N LYS A 88 18.07 -8.02 -8.62
CA LYS A 88 18.30 -6.82 -7.79
C LYS A 88 17.10 -6.47 -6.91
N PRO A 89 17.30 -6.28 -5.59
CA PRO A 89 16.30 -5.67 -4.74
C PRO A 89 16.17 -4.16 -5.01
N ASP A 90 15.08 -3.57 -4.52
CA ASP A 90 14.85 -2.11 -4.44
C ASP A 90 15.03 -1.35 -5.77
N GLN A 91 14.60 -1.94 -6.89
CA GLN A 91 14.61 -1.23 -8.16
C GLN A 91 13.45 -0.23 -8.22
N LEU A 92 13.76 1.05 -8.50
CA LEU A 92 12.74 2.07 -8.70
C LEU A 92 11.78 1.63 -9.81
N TRP A 93 10.51 1.46 -9.46
CA TRP A 93 9.48 1.01 -10.38
C TRP A 93 8.64 2.17 -10.89
N MET A 94 8.17 3.04 -10.00
CA MET A 94 7.38 4.21 -10.38
C MET A 94 7.47 5.32 -9.35
N GLN A 95 7.21 6.54 -9.81
CA GLN A 95 6.98 7.71 -8.96
C GLN A 95 5.49 8.05 -9.01
N VAL A 96 4.94 8.45 -7.88
CA VAL A 96 3.52 8.78 -7.75
C VAL A 96 3.31 10.08 -6.99
N THR A 97 2.26 10.78 -7.38
CA THR A 97 1.69 11.89 -6.63
C THR A 97 0.18 11.67 -6.60
N LEU A 98 -0.38 11.56 -5.40
CA LEU A 98 -1.79 11.35 -5.14
C LEU A 98 -2.33 12.59 -4.43
N ALA A 99 -3.42 13.14 -4.95
CA ALA A 99 -4.16 14.21 -4.28
C ALA A 99 -5.38 13.61 -3.58
N ARG A 100 -5.72 14.15 -2.40
CA ARG A 100 -6.96 13.80 -1.72
C ARG A 100 -8.13 14.08 -2.64
N GLN A 101 -9.00 13.09 -2.81
CA GLN A 101 -10.24 13.29 -3.54
C GLN A 101 -11.27 13.95 -2.61
N GLU A 102 -11.87 15.05 -3.06
CA GLU A 102 -13.02 15.64 -2.38
C GLU A 102 -14.24 14.72 -2.51
N ALA A 103 -14.99 14.57 -1.42
CA ALA A 103 -16.14 13.66 -1.32
C ALA A 103 -17.42 14.27 -1.92
#